data_AF-A0A6M1SXA3-F1
#
_entry.id   AF-A0A6M1SXA3-F1
#
_cell.length_a   1.000
_cell.length_b   1.000
_cell.length_c   1.000
_cell.angle_alpha   90.00
_cell.angle_beta   90.00
_cell.angle_gamma   90.00
#
_symmetry.space_group_name_H-M   'P 1'
#
loop_
_entity.id
_entity.type
_entity.pdbx_description
1 polymer ?
#
loop_
_entity_poly.entity_id
_entity_poly.type
_entity_poly.pdbx_seq_one_letter_code
_entity_poly.pdbx_strand_id
1 'polypeptide(L)'
;MFFVAVGNLVAWLTFLLGSAQLGLALFIAWRPDAAERAWMAERYLNSSSGSAINEAVLMIGFSLVLGILASIGKSLREQQQ
;
A
#
# COMPACT_ATOMS: atom_id res chain seq x y z
N MET A 1 -12.90 -17.63 12.61
CA MET A 1 -11.55 -17.51 12.01
C MET A 1 -11.00 -16.13 12.34
N PHE A 2 -10.46 -15.94 13.54
CA PHE A 2 -9.95 -14.61 13.93
C PHE A 2 -8.74 -14.22 13.08
N PHE A 3 -7.73 -15.09 12.98
CA PHE A 3 -6.49 -14.79 12.26
C PHE A 3 -6.66 -14.58 10.75
N VAL A 4 -7.45 -15.40 10.06
CA VAL A 4 -7.69 -15.23 8.61
C VAL A 4 -8.48 -13.94 8.32
N ALA A 5 -9.49 -13.64 9.15
CA ALA A 5 -10.28 -12.41 8.99
C ALA A 5 -9.44 -11.16 9.28
N VAL A 6 -8.63 -11.18 10.35
CA VAL A 6 -7.71 -10.10 10.70
C VAL A 6 -6.64 -9.93 9.63
N GLY A 7 -6.04 -11.02 9.13
CA GLY A 7 -5.04 -10.97 8.06
C GLY A 7 -5.58 -10.36 6.77
N ASN A 8 -6.81 -10.74 6.39
CA ASN A 8 -7.48 -10.17 5.23
C ASN A 8 -7.82 -8.68 5.43
N LEU A 9 -8.27 -8.29 6.62
CA LEU A 9 -8.53 -6.88 6.94
C LEU A 9 -7.25 -6.04 6.86
N VAL A 10 -6.15 -6.53 7.45
CA VAL A 10 -4.85 -5.85 7.42
C VAL A 10 -4.33 -5.74 5.98
N ALA A 11 -4.48 -6.79 5.16
CA ALA A 11 -4.14 -6.74 3.75
C ALA A 11 -4.91 -5.64 3.01
N TRP A 12 -6.22 -5.52 3.24
CA TRP A 12 -7.03 -4.45 2.63
C TRP A 12 -6.62 -3.04 3.09
N LEU A 13 -6.38 -2.85 4.39
CA LEU A 13 -5.97 -1.56 4.93
C LEU A 13 -4.62 -1.12 4.38
N THR A 14 -3.64 -2.03 4.34
CA THR A 14 -2.30 -1.75 3.79
C THR A 14 -2.34 -1.51 2.29
N PHE A 15 -3.17 -2.24 1.55
CA PHE A 15 -3.38 -2.00 0.12
C PHE A 15 -3.94 -0.60 -0.16
N LEU A 16 -4.99 -0.20 0.58
CA LEU A 16 -5.62 1.10 0.43
C LEU A 16 -4.67 2.26 0.78
N LEU A 17 -3.95 2.13 1.91
CA LEU A 17 -2.97 3.13 2.33
C LEU A 17 -1.82 3.26 1.33
N GLY A 18 -1.24 2.13 0.91
CA GLY A 18 -0.17 2.12 -0.10
C GLY A 18 -0.63 2.71 -1.42
N SER A 19 -1.85 2.39 -1.87
CA SER A 19 -2.42 2.95 -3.11
C SER A 19 -2.65 4.46 -3.01
N ALA A 20 -3.16 4.96 -1.88
CA ALA A 20 -3.36 6.38 -1.65
C ALA A 20 -2.02 7.14 -1.62
N GLN A 21 -1.02 6.60 -0.92
CA GLN A 21 0.33 7.18 -0.87
C GLN A 21 1.00 7.17 -2.25
N LEU A 22 0.88 6.08 -3.01
CA LEU A 22 1.42 6.00 -4.37
C LEU A 22 0.77 7.04 -5.28
N GLY A 23 -0.56 7.17 -5.24
CA GLY A 23 -1.29 8.19 -6.01
C GLY A 23 -0.82 9.60 -5.66
N LEU A 24 -0.66 9.91 -4.38
CA LEU A 24 -0.18 11.21 -3.91
C LEU A 24 1.26 11.49 -4.34
N ALA A 25 2.15 10.50 -4.22
CA ALA A 25 3.54 10.63 -4.59
C ALA A 25 3.72 10.82 -6.11
N LEU A 26 2.94 10.11 -6.93
CA LEU A 26 2.90 10.29 -8.39
C LEU A 26 2.34 11.65 -8.77
N PHE A 27 1.27 12.09 -8.11
CA PHE A 27 0.68 13.41 -8.35
C PHE A 27 1.68 14.53 -8.06
N ILE A 28 2.43 14.43 -6.98
CA ILE A 28 3.49 15.39 -6.64
C ILE A 28 4.63 15.30 -7.65
N ALA A 29 5.06 14.09 -8.03
CA ALA A 29 6.14 13.89 -8.99
C ALA A 29 5.87 14.52 -10.37
N TRP A 30 4.60 14.58 -10.79
CA TRP A 30 4.18 15.17 -12.06
C TRP A 30 4.11 16.71 -12.06
N ARG A 31 4.34 17.38 -10.93
CA ARG A 31 4.33 18.85 -10.88
C ARG A 31 5.51 19.43 -11.68
N PRO A 32 5.29 20.37 -12.61
CA PRO A 32 6.34 20.90 -13.47
C PRO A 32 7.35 21.77 -12.71
N ASP A 33 6.88 22.50 -11.70
CA ASP A 33 7.71 23.38 -10.89
C ASP A 33 8.45 22.60 -9.79
N ALA A 34 9.77 22.79 -9.71
CA ALA A 34 10.62 22.09 -8.76
C ALA A 34 10.42 22.58 -7.31
N ALA A 35 10.13 23.85 -7.10
CA ALA A 35 9.88 24.43 -5.78
C ALA A 35 8.51 23.99 -5.24
N GLU A 36 7.48 23.98 -6.08
CA GLU A 36 6.15 23.45 -5.73
C GLU A 36 6.25 21.96 -5.37
N ARG A 37 6.97 21.17 -6.17
CA ARG A 37 7.19 19.74 -5.92
C ARG A 37 7.89 19.49 -4.59
N ALA A 38 8.96 20.25 -4.28
CA ALA A 38 9.70 20.11 -3.03
C ALA A 38 8.83 20.46 -1.82
N TRP A 39 8.10 21.57 -1.89
CA TRP A 39 7.19 21.99 -0.81
C TRP A 39 6.07 20.97 -0.56
N MET A 40 5.44 20.44 -1.62
CA MET A 40 4.41 19.41 -1.47
C MET A 40 4.98 18.09 -0.93
N ALA A 41 6.17 17.69 -1.39
CA ALA A 41 6.82 16.47 -0.92
C ALA A 41 7.15 16.56 0.59
N GLU A 42 7.67 17.70 1.05
CA GLU A 42 7.91 17.95 2.47
C GLU A 42 6.60 17.92 3.28
N ARG A 43 5.54 18.56 2.78
CA ARG A 43 4.28 18.70 3.51
C ARG A 43 3.47 17.40 3.60
N TYR A 44 3.45 16.61 2.52
CA TYR A 44 2.53 15.49 2.35
C TYR A 44 3.20 14.11 2.35
N LEU A 45 4.48 14.03 1.98
CA LEU A 45 5.22 12.76 1.91
C LEU A 45 6.29 12.66 3.00
N ASN A 46 6.64 13.78 3.67
CA ASN A 46 7.73 13.89 4.63
C ASN A 46 9.06 13.30 4.12
N SER A 47 9.21 13.21 2.80
CA SER A 47 10.27 12.52 2.08
C SER A 47 10.23 12.92 0.60
N SER A 48 11.18 12.45 -0.20
CA SER A 48 11.14 12.67 -1.66
C SER A 48 9.99 11.89 -2.32
N SER A 49 9.47 12.38 -3.45
CA SER A 49 8.46 11.64 -4.22
C SER A 49 8.97 10.26 -4.68
N GLY A 50 10.25 10.14 -5.04
CA GLY A 50 10.85 8.87 -5.44
C GLY A 50 10.91 7.85 -4.29
N SER A 51 11.33 8.26 -3.10
CA SER A 51 11.34 7.39 -1.92
C SER A 51 9.92 6.97 -1.52
N ALA A 52 8.96 7.91 -1.54
CA ALA A 52 7.57 7.63 -1.22
C ALA A 52 6.91 6.66 -2.20
N ILE A 53 7.22 6.75 -3.51
CA ILE A 53 6.77 5.79 -4.52
C ILE A 53 7.32 4.39 -4.19
N ASN A 54 8.62 4.28 -3.89
CA ASN A 54 9.25 3.00 -3.58
C ASN A 54 8.61 2.34 -2.34
N GLU A 55 8.43 3.09 -1.26
CA GLU A 55 7.78 2.59 -0.04
C GLU A 55 6.34 2.15 -0.30
N ALA A 56 5.57 2.94 -1.06
CA ALA A 56 4.20 2.63 -1.40
C ALA A 56 4.09 1.36 -2.25
N VAL A 57 4.99 1.16 -3.22
CA VAL A 57 5.04 -0.06 -4.05
C VAL A 57 5.36 -1.28 -3.18
N LEU A 58 6.31 -1.18 -2.26
CA LEU A 58 6.62 -2.26 -1.32
C LEU A 58 5.42 -2.59 -0.43
N MET A 59 4.74 -1.58 0.11
CA MET A 59 3.54 -1.77 0.94
C MET A 59 2.42 -2.47 0.18
N ILE A 60 2.17 -2.06 -1.07
CA ILE A 60 1.21 -2.73 -1.97
C ILE A 60 1.65 -4.19 -2.21
N GLY A 61 2.93 -4.43 -2.52
CA GLY A 61 3.47 -5.78 -2.70
C GLY A 61 3.21 -6.69 -1.48
N PHE A 62 3.51 -6.20 -0.28
CA PHE A 62 3.24 -6.95 0.95
C PHE A 62 1.74 -7.21 1.17
N SER A 63 0.89 -6.22 0.89
CA SER A 63 -0.56 -6.37 1.04
C SER A 63 -1.13 -7.46 0.12
N LEU A 64 -0.60 -7.59 -1.10
CA LEU A 64 -0.98 -8.64 -2.05
C LEU A 64 -0.56 -10.02 -1.53
N VAL A 65 0.68 -10.15 -1.04
CA VAL A 65 1.17 -11.41 -0.47
C VAL A 65 0.31 -11.84 0.73
N LEU A 66 0.01 -10.91 1.64
CA LEU A 66 -0.85 -11.19 2.80
C LEU A 66 -2.27 -11.57 2.40
N GLY A 67 -2.85 -10.87 1.42
CA GLY A 67 -4.18 -11.19 0.90
C GLY A 67 -4.25 -12.57 0.25
N ILE A 68 -3.23 -12.95 -0.52
CA ILE A 68 -3.11 -14.28 -1.13
C ILE A 68 -3.00 -15.35 -0.03
N LEU A 69 -2.15 -15.16 0.97
CA LEU A 69 -1.99 -16.11 2.08
C LEU A 69 -3.29 -16.29 2.88
N ALA A 70 -4.01 -15.20 3.15
CA ALA A 70 -5.30 -15.26 3.82
C ALA A 70 -6.35 -16.01 2.98
N SER A 71 -6.36 -15.80 1.66
CA SER A 71 -7.24 -16.50 0.72
C SER A 71 -6.95 -18.00 0.69
N ILE A 72 -5.67 -18.40 0.57
CA ILE A 72 -5.23 -19.79 0.59
C ILE A 72 -5.65 -20.48 1.90
N GLY A 73 -5.43 -19.82 3.05
CA GLY A 73 -5.83 -20.34 4.36
C GLY A 73 -7.34 -20.53 4.50
N LYS A 74 -8.15 -19.71 3.80
CA LYS A 74 -9.60 -19.88 3.74
C LYS A 74 -9.98 -21.09 2.86
N SER A 75 -9.42 -21.20 1.66
CA SER A 75 -9.73 -22.27 0.70
C SER A 75 -9.32 -23.67 1.19
N LEU A 76 -8.16 -23.81 1.82
CA LEU A 76 -7.70 -25.09 2.41
C LEU A 76 -8.68 -25.61 3.47
N ARG A 77 -9.26 -24.71 4.27
CA ARG A 77 -10.22 -25.10 5.30
C ARG A 77 -11.58 -25.49 4.72
N GLU A 78 -12.04 -24.83 3.67
CA GLU A 78 -13.28 -25.19 2.97
C GLU A 78 -13.21 -26.58 2.33
N GLN A 79 -12.02 -27.03 1.90
CA GLN A 79 -11.80 -28.38 1.37
C GLN A 79 -11.74 -29.49 2.43
N GLN A 80 -11.53 -29.13 3.71
CA GLN A 80 -11.43 -30.08 4.82
C GLN A 80 -12.76 -30.32 5.56
N GLN A 81 -13.82 -29.58 5.20
CA GLN A 81 -15.16 -29.72 5.77
C GLN A 81 -16.08 -30.48 4.81
#